data_AF-Q9LLS2-F1
#
_entry.id   AF-Q9LLS2-F1
#
_cell.length_a   1.000
_cell.length_b   1.000
_cell.length_c   1.000
_cell.angle_alpha   90.00
_cell.angle_beta   90.00
_cell.angle_gamma   90.00
#
_symmetry.space_group_name_H-M   'P 1'
#
loop_
_entity.id
_entity.type
_entity.pdbx_description
1 polymer ?
#
loop_
_entity_poly.entity_id
_entity_poly.type
_entity_poly.pdbx_seq_one_letter_code
_entity_poly.pdbx_strand_id
1 'polypeptide(L)'
;QFVQQWPPTNCRVRIKRPCSKPRPLQYFTIHGLWPSNYSNPRIPSNCTGSQFKKQNLYPYLQSVLKKSWPDVESGNDTKFWEGEWNKHGT
;
A
#
# COMPACT_ATOMS: atom_id res chain seq x y z
N GLN A 1 -3.55 -12.75 0.03
CA GLN A 1 -3.02 -12.29 1.33
C GLN A 1 -3.51 -10.87 1.61
N PHE A 2 -3.98 -10.61 2.82
CA PHE A 2 -4.29 -9.26 3.30
C PHE A 2 -3.18 -8.83 4.26
N VAL A 3 -2.37 -7.86 3.84
CA VAL A 3 -1.16 -7.45 4.56
C VAL A 3 -1.43 -6.12 5.25
N GLN A 4 -1.14 -6.09 6.54
CA GLN A 4 -1.23 -4.90 7.37
C GLN A 4 0.18 -4.49 7.81
N GLN A 5 0.39 -3.20 8.00
CA GLN A 5 1.63 -2.63 8.50
C GLN A 5 1.38 -1.90 9.82
N TRP A 6 2.37 -1.96 10.70
CA TRP A 6 2.42 -1.16 11.92
C TRP A 6 3.28 0.09 11.66
N PRO A 7 2.68 1.28 11.49
CA PRO A 7 3.40 2.48 11.04
C PRO A 7 4.62 2.85 11.90
N PRO A 8 4.55 2.79 13.24
CA PRO A 8 5.69 3.13 14.11
C PRO A 8 6.91 2.24 13.86
N THR A 9 6.71 0.93 13.66
CA THR A 9 7.84 -0.01 13.43
C THR A 9 8.35 0.10 12.00
N ASN A 10 7.47 0.27 11.00
CA ASN A 10 7.87 0.32 9.59
C ASN A 10 8.94 1.40 9.34
N CYS A 11 8.78 2.58 9.94
CA CYS A 11 9.77 3.64 9.81
C CYS A 11 11.02 3.44 10.69
N ARG A 12 10.88 2.85 11.88
CA ARG A 12 12.01 2.65 12.82
C ARG A 12 13.04 1.67 12.29
N VAL A 13 12.62 0.61 11.59
CA VAL A 13 13.52 -0.45 11.10
C VAL A 13 14.21 -0.11 9.77
N ARG A 14 13.75 0.95 9.08
CA ARG A 14 14.25 1.34 7.75
C ARG A 14 15.48 2.24 7.83
N ILE A 15 16.61 1.65 8.21
CA ILE A 15 17.89 2.38 8.36
C ILE A 15 18.44 2.86 7.01
N LYS A 16 18.39 2.03 5.96
CA LYS A 16 18.96 2.34 4.62
C LYS A 16 18.09 3.31 3.80
N ARG A 17 16.80 3.41 4.11
CA ARG A 17 15.82 4.27 3.42
C ARG A 17 14.85 4.84 4.45
N PRO A 18 15.28 5.86 5.23
CA PRO A 18 14.44 6.45 6.26
C PRO A 18 13.13 6.98 5.67
N CYS A 19 12.06 6.91 6.45
CA CYS A 19 10.80 7.57 6.08
C CYS A 19 11.02 9.07 5.99
N SER A 20 10.62 9.68 4.87
CA SER A 20 10.72 11.14 4.69
C SER A 20 9.57 11.89 5.36
N LYS A 21 8.41 11.24 5.53
CA LYS A 21 7.24 11.82 6.19
C LYS A 21 6.48 10.74 6.99
N PRO A 22 7.06 10.27 8.11
CA PRO A 22 6.42 9.27 8.95
C PRO A 22 5.09 9.79 9.51
N ARG A 23 4.05 8.94 9.50
CA ARG A 23 2.74 9.26 10.10
C ARG A 23 2.62 8.63 11.50
N PRO A 24 2.33 9.39 12.57
CA PRO A 24 2.27 8.87 13.94
C PRO A 24 0.95 8.13 14.23
N LEU A 25 0.62 7.14 13.40
CA LEU A 25 -0.59 6.33 13.52
C LEU A 25 -0.31 5.15 14.47
N GLN A 26 -1.13 4.99 15.51
CA GLN A 26 -0.98 3.93 16.51
C GLN A 26 -2.02 2.82 16.33
N TYR A 27 -2.27 2.45 15.08
CA TYR A 27 -3.14 1.35 14.69
C TYR A 27 -2.60 0.70 13.41
N PHE A 28 -2.99 -0.54 13.14
CA PHE A 28 -2.63 -1.21 11.90
C PHE A 28 -3.31 -0.52 10.71
N THR A 29 -2.52 -0.24 9.68
CA THR A 29 -3.03 0.22 8.40
C THR A 29 -2.82 -0.86 7.35
N ILE A 30 -3.59 -0.78 6.27
CA ILE A 30 -3.42 -1.66 5.13
C ILE A 30 -2.05 -1.35 4.51
N HIS A 31 -1.32 -2.41 4.18
CA HIS A 31 -0.14 -2.32 3.32
C HIS A 31 -0.53 -2.73 1.90
N GLY A 32 -1.22 -3.86 1.73
CA GLY A 32 -1.72 -4.28 0.43
C GLY A 32 -2.58 -5.53 0.46
N LEU A 33 -3.27 -5.77 -0.66
CA LEU A 33 -3.97 -7.01 -0.98
C LEU A 33 -3.18 -7.71 -2.08
N TRP A 34 -2.56 -8.84 -1.74
CA TRP A 34 -1.63 -9.52 -2.63
C TRP A 34 -2.20 -10.88 -3.05
N PRO A 35 -2.46 -11.09 -4.35
CA PRO A 35 -2.72 -12.43 -4.87
C PRO A 35 -1.57 -13.37 -4.52
N SER A 36 -1.90 -14.64 -4.27
CA SER A 36 -0.90 -15.64 -3.93
C SER A 36 -1.24 -16.99 -4.54
N ASN A 37 -0.26 -17.62 -5.15
CA ASN A 37 -0.31 -19.01 -5.57
C ASN A 37 0.14 -19.89 -4.39
N TYR A 38 -0.51 -21.04 -4.20
CA TYR A 38 -0.15 -22.00 -3.15
C TYR A 38 1.34 -22.37 -3.18
N SER A 39 1.90 -22.58 -4.38
CA SER A 39 3.29 -23.00 -4.56
C SER A 39 4.30 -21.86 -4.36
N ASN A 40 3.89 -20.60 -4.52
CA ASN A 40 4.75 -19.45 -4.28
C ASN A 40 3.93 -18.23 -3.85
N PRO A 41 4.05 -17.82 -2.57
CA PRO A 41 3.22 -16.78 -1.98
C PRO A 41 3.52 -15.37 -2.52
N ARG A 42 4.59 -15.18 -3.31
CA ARG A 42 4.96 -13.89 -3.90
C ARG A 42 4.42 -13.67 -5.31
N ILE A 43 3.86 -14.71 -5.93
CA ILE A 43 3.28 -14.62 -7.27
C ILE A 43 1.78 -14.96 -7.20
N PRO A 44 0.96 -14.39 -8.11
CA PRO A 44 1.34 -13.47 -9.17
C PRO A 44 1.68 -12.05 -8.68
N SER A 45 2.52 -11.35 -9.44
CA SER A 45 2.85 -9.93 -9.26
C SER A 45 3.28 -9.31 -10.59
N ASN A 46 3.04 -8.02 -10.80
CA ASN A 46 3.30 -7.28 -12.04
C ASN A 46 2.59 -7.89 -13.26
N CYS A 47 1.34 -8.34 -13.08
CA CYS A 47 0.56 -8.89 -14.17
C CYS A 47 0.18 -7.80 -15.19
N THR A 48 0.00 -8.20 -16.45
CA THR A 48 -0.54 -7.33 -17.48
C THR A 48 -2.02 -7.07 -17.18
N GLY A 49 -2.37 -5.81 -16.91
CA GLY A 49 -3.73 -5.42 -16.57
C GLY A 49 -3.94 -3.91 -16.67
N SER A 50 -5.14 -3.47 -16.32
CA SER A 50 -5.48 -2.04 -16.31
C SER A 50 -4.60 -1.29 -15.31
N GLN A 51 -3.87 -0.29 -15.79
CA GLN A 51 -3.04 0.56 -14.92
C GLN A 51 -3.90 1.40 -13.98
N PHE A 52 -3.35 1.72 -12.81
CA PHE A 52 -4.00 2.57 -11.84
C PHE A 52 -4.36 3.93 -12.45
N LYS A 53 -5.60 4.35 -12.26
CA LYS A 53 -6.07 5.70 -12.58
C LYS A 53 -6.83 6.23 -11.39
N LYS A 54 -6.35 7.31 -10.78
CA LYS A 54 -7.00 7.93 -9.61
C LYS A 54 -8.47 8.28 -9.89
N GLN A 55 -8.81 8.59 -11.14
CA GLN A 55 -10.16 8.91 -11.59
C GLN A 55 -11.14 7.74 -11.40
N ASN A 56 -10.65 6.50 -11.34
CA ASN A 56 -11.47 5.32 -11.09
C ASN A 56 -11.84 5.16 -9.61
N LEU A 57 -11.22 5.93 -8.70
CA LEU A 57 -11.55 5.91 -7.28
C LEU A 57 -12.68 6.90 -6.99
N TYR A 58 -13.85 6.39 -6.61
CA TYR A 58 -14.96 7.22 -6.14
C TYR A 58 -14.52 8.14 -4.98
N PRO A 59 -15.01 9.40 -4.91
CA PRO A 59 -14.61 10.34 -3.87
C PRO A 59 -14.76 9.79 -2.44
N TYR A 60 -15.86 9.07 -2.19
CA TYR A 60 -16.08 8.39 -0.91
C TYR A 60 -14.97 7.38 -0.61
N LEU A 61 -14.62 6.51 -1.57
CA LEU A 61 -13.56 5.53 -1.40
C LEU A 61 -12.21 6.19 -1.11
N GLN A 62 -11.88 7.30 -1.79
CA GLN A 62 -10.65 8.03 -1.51
C GLN A 62 -10.57 8.50 -0.05
N SER A 63 -11.70 8.92 0.54
CA SER A 63 -11.76 9.33 1.95
C SER A 63 -11.52 8.17 2.92
N VAL A 64 -12.02 6.98 2.59
CA VAL A 64 -11.80 5.75 3.37
C VAL A 64 -10.35 5.31 3.25
N LEU A 65 -9.81 5.27 2.04
CA LEU A 65 -8.42 4.87 1.76
C LEU A 65 -7.40 5.76 2.45
N LYS A 66 -7.63 7.08 2.53
CA LYS A 66 -6.73 7.99 3.29
C LYS A 66 -6.62 7.64 4.78
N LYS A 67 -7.62 6.97 5.35
CA LYS A 67 -7.64 6.54 6.76
C LYS A 67 -7.09 5.13 6.91
N SER A 68 -7.58 4.18 6.11
CA SER A 68 -7.26 2.76 6.27
C SER A 68 -6.02 2.30 5.51
N TRP A 69 -5.68 2.94 4.39
CA TRP A 69 -4.57 2.58 3.51
C TRP A 69 -3.61 3.75 3.18
N PRO A 70 -3.10 4.51 4.18
CA PRO A 70 -2.17 5.61 3.93
C PRO A 70 -0.75 5.15 3.57
N ASP A 71 -0.03 6.00 2.85
CA ASP A 71 1.43 5.94 2.74
C ASP A 71 2.04 6.45 4.06
N VAL A 72 2.63 5.52 4.80
CA VAL A 72 3.24 5.77 6.10
C VAL A 72 4.71 6.20 6.00
N GLU A 73 5.30 6.18 4.80
CA GLU A 73 6.73 6.43 4.57
C GLU A 73 7.01 7.81 4.00
N SER A 74 6.38 8.14 2.86
CA SER A 74 6.57 9.42 2.16
C SER A 74 5.36 10.35 2.28
N GLY A 75 4.25 9.82 2.77
CA GLY A 75 2.97 10.53 2.89
C GLY A 75 2.25 10.76 1.56
N ASN A 76 2.70 10.17 0.46
CA ASN A 76 2.05 10.26 -0.85
C ASN A 76 1.14 9.05 -1.09
N ASP A 77 -0.08 9.15 -0.56
CA ASP A 77 -1.07 8.07 -0.59
C ASP A 77 -1.37 7.61 -2.01
N THR A 78 -1.53 8.54 -2.97
CA THR A 78 -1.86 8.17 -4.36
C THR A 78 -0.75 7.38 -5.04
N LYS A 79 0.52 7.77 -4.85
CA LYS A 79 1.67 7.03 -5.40
C LYS A 79 1.79 5.64 -4.78
N PHE A 80 1.47 5.52 -3.49
CA PHE A 80 1.46 4.23 -2.81
C PHE A 80 0.35 3.31 -3.34
N TRP A 81 -0.89 3.81 -3.47
CA TRP A 81 -1.99 3.04 -4.06
C TRP A 81 -1.70 2.60 -5.50
N GLU A 82 -1.10 3.49 -6.30
CA GLU A 82 -0.66 3.18 -7.66
C GLU A 82 0.35 2.03 -7.69
N GLY A 83 1.37 2.08 -6.83
CA GLY A 83 2.39 1.04 -6.74
C GLY A 83 1.81 -0.32 -6.33
N GLU A 84 0.94 -0.34 -5.32
CA GLU A 84 0.28 -1.57 -4.87
C GLU A 84 -0.68 -2.12 -5.94
N TRP A 85 -1.46 -1.27 -6.61
CA TRP A 85 -2.36 -1.72 -7.68
C TRP A 85 -1.58 -2.27 -8.88
N ASN A 86 -0.61 -1.52 -9.42
CA ASN A 86 0.11 -1.94 -10.62
C ASN A 86 0.96 -3.20 -10.40
N LYS A 87 1.35 -3.48 -9.15
CA LYS A 87 2.13 -4.66 -8.79
C LYS A 87 1.28 -5.85 -8.36
N HIS A 88 0.18 -5.62 -7.66
CA HIS A 88 -0.59 -6.68 -7.00
C HIS A 88 -2.08 -6.71 -7.36
N GLY A 89 -2.65 -5.60 -7.81
CA GLY A 89 -4.06 -5.51 -8.22
C GLY A 89 -4.33 -5.85 -9.67
N THR A 90 -3.30 -5.95 -10.51
CA THR A 90 -3.40 -6.35 -11.93
C THR A 90 -3.40 -7.85 -12.15
#